data_AF-A0A3C1LYF7-F1
#
_entry.id   AF-A0A3C1LYF7-F1
#
_cell.length_a   1.000
_cell.length_b   1.000
_cell.length_c   1.000
_cell.angle_alpha   90.00
_cell.angle_beta   90.00
_cell.angle_gamma   90.00
#
_symmetry.space_group_name_H-M   'P 1'
#
loop_
_entity.id
_entity.type
_entity.pdbx_description
1 polymer ?
#
loop_
_entity_poly.entity_id
_entity_poly.type
_entity_poly.pdbx_seq_one_letter_code
_entity_poly.pdbx_strand_id
1 'polypeptide(L)'
;LIDNAFALTANAFKIPVAILKGDIADVDKITDNYLTFCIKPLCDIISEEITRKRYGSKEFLKGSYLAVDTTCVKNINIFDKAEKIDKLIACGAYSIDEVREKAGDFALNTEFSQKHYITKNYGEVTGGGGENNG
;
A
#
# COMPACT_ATOMS: atom_id res chain seq x y z
N LEU A 1 -9.04 27.38 25.57
CA LEU A 1 -10.45 26.96 25.31
C LEU A 1 -10.63 26.48 23.87
N ILE A 2 -10.32 27.32 22.88
CA ILE A 2 -10.41 26.98 21.45
C ILE A 2 -9.51 25.76 21.10
N ASP A 3 -8.26 25.74 21.58
CA ASP A 3 -7.35 24.60 21.35
C ASP A 3 -7.87 23.27 21.90
N ASN A 4 -8.53 23.29 23.06
CA ASN A 4 -9.08 22.09 23.68
C ASN A 4 -10.30 21.59 22.91
N ALA A 5 -11.12 22.51 22.39
CA ALA A 5 -12.26 22.15 21.53
C ALA A 5 -11.78 21.50 20.23
N PHE A 6 -10.73 22.06 19.59
CA PHE A 6 -10.12 21.46 18.41
C PHE A 6 -9.50 20.09 18.69
N ALA A 7 -8.74 19.93 19.78
CA ALA A 7 -8.15 18.66 20.16
C ALA A 7 -9.21 17.58 20.46
N LEU A 8 -10.29 17.95 21.15
CA LEU A 8 -11.40 17.05 21.44
C LEU A 8 -12.11 16.57 20.17
N THR A 9 -12.37 17.51 19.25
CA THR A 9 -13.03 17.23 17.97
C THR A 9 -12.15 16.35 17.09
N ALA A 10 -10.88 16.71 16.97
CA ALA A 10 -9.88 15.94 16.23
C ALA A 10 -9.81 14.48 16.73
N ASN A 11 -9.72 14.29 18.04
CA ASN A 11 -9.69 12.96 18.64
C ASN A 11 -10.99 12.16 18.44
N ALA A 12 -12.15 12.83 18.45
CA ALA A 12 -13.44 12.20 18.19
C ALA A 12 -13.53 11.65 16.75
N PHE A 13 -13.00 12.39 15.77
CA PHE A 13 -12.95 11.99 14.36
C PHE A 13 -11.67 11.23 13.98
N LYS A 14 -10.82 10.91 14.95
CA LYS A 14 -9.50 10.29 14.76
C LYS A 14 -8.53 11.11 13.89
N ILE A 15 -8.84 12.37 13.61
CA ILE A 15 -7.99 13.27 12.84
C ILE A 15 -6.81 13.71 13.74
N PRO A 16 -5.55 13.58 13.28
CA PRO A 16 -4.42 14.14 14.03
C PRO A 16 -4.54 15.65 14.21
N VAL A 17 -4.40 16.13 15.45
CA VAL A 17 -4.52 17.56 15.79
C VAL A 17 -3.53 18.43 15.01
N ALA A 18 -2.34 17.91 14.71
CA ALA A 18 -1.31 18.60 13.94
C ALA A 18 -1.78 18.96 12.52
N ILE A 19 -2.48 18.05 11.84
CA ILE A 19 -3.08 18.32 10.52
C ILE A 19 -4.16 19.40 10.65
N LEU A 20 -5.01 19.31 11.68
CA LEU A 20 -6.10 20.26 11.89
C LEU A 20 -5.61 21.68 12.19
N LYS A 21 -4.47 21.80 12.87
CA LYS A 21 -3.83 23.07 13.20
C LYS A 21 -2.93 23.62 12.10
N GLY A 22 -2.69 22.85 11.03
CA GLY A 22 -1.77 23.23 9.96
C GLY A 22 -0.31 23.24 10.40
N ASP A 23 0.05 22.44 11.40
CA ASP A 23 1.45 22.27 11.80
C ASP A 23 2.18 21.46 10.72
N ILE A 24 3.31 22.01 10.25
CA ILE A 24 4.06 21.47 9.11
C ILE A 24 5.14 20.46 9.57
N ALA A 25 5.33 20.30 10.88
CA ALA A 25 6.24 19.29 11.40
C ALA A 25 5.71 17.86 11.13
N ASP A 26 6.52 17.03 10.46
CA ASP A 26 6.27 15.60 10.20
C ASP A 26 4.94 15.27 9.48
N VAL A 27 4.43 16.17 8.63
CA VAL A 27 3.14 16.00 7.92
C VAL A 27 3.04 14.68 7.17
N ASP A 28 4.14 14.20 6.58
CA ASP A 28 4.12 12.94 5.80
C ASP A 28 3.72 11.73 6.63
N LYS A 29 4.35 11.54 7.80
CA LYS A 29 4.05 10.43 8.71
C LYS A 29 2.68 10.57 9.32
N ILE A 30 2.29 11.80 9.67
CA ILE A 30 0.99 12.08 10.27
C ILE A 30 -0.13 11.83 9.25
N THR A 31 0.11 12.18 7.97
CA THR A 31 -0.81 11.89 6.86
C THR A 31 -0.91 10.39 6.62
N ASP A 32 0.20 9.65 6.61
CA ASP A 32 0.19 8.18 6.45
C ASP A 32 -0.60 7.50 7.59
N ASN A 33 -0.40 7.96 8.82
CA ASN A 33 -1.16 7.47 9.97
C ASN A 33 -2.66 7.82 9.84
N TYR A 34 -2.99 9.03 9.40
CA TYR A 34 -4.38 9.44 9.18
C TYR A 34 -5.07 8.56 8.13
N LEU A 35 -4.42 8.33 6.98
CA LEU A 35 -4.93 7.46 5.93
C LEU A 35 -5.11 6.02 6.42
N THR A 36 -4.13 5.50 7.17
CA THR A 36 -4.12 4.11 7.64
C THR A 36 -5.14 3.85 8.74
N PHE A 37 -5.27 4.75 9.72
CA PHE A 37 -6.09 4.49 10.91
C PHE A 37 -7.50 5.07 10.82
N CYS A 38 -7.74 6.06 9.95
CA CYS A 38 -9.05 6.71 9.84
C CYS A 38 -9.74 6.37 8.54
N ILE A 39 -9.05 6.61 7.42
CA ILE A 39 -9.66 6.47 6.10
C ILE A 39 -9.83 5.00 5.71
N LYS A 40 -8.81 4.16 5.93
CA LYS A 40 -8.89 2.73 5.56
C LYS A 40 -10.05 1.98 6.22
N PRO A 41 -10.27 2.06 7.56
CA PRO A 41 -11.43 1.41 8.18
C PRO A 41 -12.77 1.93 7.64
N LEU A 42 -12.87 3.22 7.30
CA LEU A 42 -14.09 3.78 6.69
C LEU A 42 -14.33 3.22 5.29
N CYS A 43 -13.27 3.14 4.48
CA CYS A 43 -13.32 2.52 3.15
C CYS A 43 -13.74 1.05 3.25
N ASP A 44 -13.18 0.28 4.19
CA ASP A 44 -13.51 -1.12 4.42
C ASP A 44 -14.99 -1.29 4.81
N ILE A 45 -15.48 -0.51 5.77
CA ILE A 45 -16.90 -0.54 6.20
C ILE A 45 -17.83 -0.22 5.03
N ILE A 46 -17.51 0.81 4.24
CA ILE A 46 -18.31 1.19 3.07
C ILE A 46 -18.31 0.07 2.04
N SER A 47 -17.13 -0.52 1.78
CA SER A 47 -16.97 -1.64 0.84
C SER A 47 -17.78 -2.86 1.25
N GLU A 48 -17.71 -3.23 2.53
CA GLU A 48 -18.44 -4.35 3.12
C GLU A 48 -19.94 -4.11 3.10
N GLU A 49 -20.42 -2.94 3.51
CA GLU A 49 -21.85 -2.62 3.53
C GLU A 49 -22.44 -2.53 2.13
N ILE A 50 -21.71 -1.95 1.16
CA ILE A 50 -22.14 -1.96 -0.24
C ILE A 50 -22.20 -3.39 -0.75
N THR A 51 -21.17 -4.21 -0.48
CA THR A 51 -21.12 -5.60 -0.92
C THR A 51 -22.27 -6.42 -0.33
N ARG A 52 -22.51 -6.27 0.97
CA ARG A 52 -23.61 -6.91 1.70
C ARG A 52 -24.97 -6.52 1.10
N LYS A 53 -25.20 -5.24 0.82
CA LYS A 53 -26.51 -4.75 0.34
C LYS A 53 -26.77 -4.98 -1.15
N ARG A 54 -25.75 -4.87 -2.00
CA ARG A 54 -25.90 -4.99 -3.46
C ARG A 54 -25.80 -6.42 -3.98
N TYR A 55 -24.85 -7.20 -3.45
CA TYR A 55 -24.54 -8.54 -3.96
C TYR A 55 -25.11 -9.63 -3.04
N GLY A 56 -25.11 -9.37 -1.73
CA GLY A 56 -25.51 -10.36 -0.74
C GLY A 56 -24.57 -11.55 -0.68
N SER A 57 -24.85 -12.49 0.23
CA SER A 57 -23.94 -13.60 0.56
C SER A 57 -23.66 -14.53 -0.62
N LYS A 58 -24.65 -14.75 -1.49
CA LYS A 58 -24.59 -15.71 -2.60
C LYS A 58 -23.70 -15.26 -3.75
N GLU A 59 -23.74 -13.97 -4.09
CA GLU A 59 -22.92 -13.42 -5.19
C GLU A 59 -21.50 -13.07 -4.71
N PHE A 60 -21.33 -12.73 -3.44
CA PHE A 60 -20.00 -12.61 -2.81
C PHE A 60 -19.20 -13.92 -2.90
N LEU A 61 -19.83 -15.05 -2.59
CA LEU A 61 -19.22 -16.39 -2.71
C LEU A 61 -18.84 -16.77 -4.15
N LYS A 62 -19.43 -16.13 -5.15
CA LYS A 62 -19.09 -16.29 -6.57
C LYS A 62 -17.99 -15.33 -7.04
N GLY A 63 -17.44 -14.51 -6.14
CA GLY A 63 -16.37 -13.55 -6.45
C GLY A 63 -16.87 -12.17 -6.90
N SER A 64 -18.16 -11.87 -6.79
CA SER A 64 -18.68 -10.53 -7.07
C SER A 64 -18.70 -9.68 -5.80
N TYR A 65 -17.71 -8.79 -5.66
CA TYR A 65 -17.60 -7.86 -4.54
C TYR A 65 -17.12 -6.49 -5.00
N LEU A 66 -17.44 -5.47 -4.20
CA LEU A 66 -16.86 -4.15 -4.36
C LEU A 66 -15.72 -4.03 -3.35
N ALA A 67 -14.52 -3.70 -3.84
CA ALA A 67 -13.36 -3.33 -3.03
C ALA A 67 -12.99 -1.88 -3.32
N VAL A 68 -12.89 -1.07 -2.28
CA VAL A 68 -12.37 0.29 -2.39
C VAL A 68 -10.85 0.22 -2.35
N ASP A 69 -10.19 0.54 -3.46
CA ASP A 69 -8.73 0.61 -3.51
C ASP A 69 -8.24 1.95 -2.96
N THR A 70 -7.53 1.91 -1.83
CA THR A 70 -6.93 3.08 -1.19
C THR A 70 -5.49 3.35 -1.63
N THR A 71 -4.93 2.55 -2.55
CA THR A 71 -3.51 2.61 -2.94
C THR A 71 -3.12 3.95 -3.56
N CYS A 72 -4.04 4.58 -4.29
CA CYS A 72 -3.82 5.88 -4.95
C CYS A 72 -4.24 7.10 -4.12
N VAL A 73 -4.69 6.93 -2.87
CA VAL A 73 -5.21 8.05 -2.04
C VAL A 73 -4.11 9.02 -1.65
N LYS A 74 -2.87 8.54 -1.49
CA LYS A 74 -1.69 9.39 -1.41
C LYS A 74 -1.02 9.41 -2.78
N ASN A 75 -0.90 10.59 -3.37
CA ASN A 75 -0.13 10.78 -4.60
C ASN A 75 1.36 10.66 -4.26
N ILE A 76 1.83 9.43 -4.15
CA ILE A 76 3.22 9.15 -3.77
C ILE A 76 4.04 9.24 -5.05
N ASN A 77 5.02 10.13 -5.02
CA ASN A 77 5.91 10.36 -6.15
C ASN A 77 6.64 9.05 -6.51
N ILE A 78 6.50 8.59 -7.76
CA ILE A 78 7.15 7.36 -8.27
C ILE A 78 8.67 7.39 -8.03
N PHE A 79 9.28 8.59 -8.03
CA PHE A 79 10.70 8.78 -7.81
C PHE A 79 11.14 8.42 -6.37
N ASP A 80 10.29 8.65 -5.37
CA ASP A 80 10.63 8.33 -3.96
C ASP A 80 10.57 6.82 -3.68
N LYS A 81 9.88 6.06 -4.54
CA LYS A 81 9.72 4.61 -4.43
C LYS A 81 10.59 3.82 -5.39
N ALA A 82 11.34 4.46 -6.29
CA ALA A 82 12.10 3.79 -7.34
C ALA A 82 13.04 2.68 -6.80
N GLU A 83 13.77 2.94 -5.71
CA GLU A 83 14.66 1.94 -5.10
C GLU A 83 13.89 0.75 -4.50
N LYS A 84 12.72 1.00 -3.91
CA LYS A 84 11.86 -0.07 -3.36
C LYS A 84 11.20 -0.87 -4.48
N ILE A 85 10.79 -0.21 -5.55
CA ILE A 85 10.23 -0.82 -6.76
C ILE A 85 11.27 -1.74 -7.40
N ASP A 86 12.51 -1.25 -7.57
CA ASP A 86 13.60 -2.05 -8.11
C ASP A 86 13.83 -3.30 -7.25
N LYS A 87 13.80 -3.19 -5.92
CA LYS A 87 13.89 -4.35 -5.01
C LYS A 87 12.73 -5.34 -5.16
N LEU A 88 11.49 -4.87 -5.37
CA LEU A 88 10.31 -5.72 -5.56
C LEU A 88 10.35 -6.48 -6.89
N ILE A 89 10.85 -5.84 -7.95
CA ILE A 89 11.08 -6.48 -9.23
C ILE A 89 12.29 -7.43 -9.11
N ALA A 90 13.37 -7.01 -8.47
CA ALA A 90 14.59 -7.80 -8.31
C ALA A 90 14.38 -9.12 -7.55
N CYS A 91 13.47 -9.17 -6.58
CA CYS A 91 13.12 -10.39 -5.85
C CYS A 91 12.07 -11.26 -6.55
N GLY A 92 11.52 -10.81 -7.68
CA GLY A 92 10.48 -11.52 -8.44
C GLY A 92 9.12 -11.58 -7.76
N ALA A 93 8.92 -10.83 -6.67
CA ALA A 93 7.64 -10.81 -5.95
C ALA A 93 6.51 -10.17 -6.77
N TYR A 94 6.85 -9.26 -7.69
CA TYR A 94 5.89 -8.59 -8.56
C TYR A 94 6.40 -8.48 -10.00
N SER A 95 5.49 -8.52 -10.96
CA SER A 95 5.75 -8.19 -12.37
C SER A 95 5.77 -6.66 -12.57
N ILE A 96 6.28 -6.21 -13.73
CA ILE A 96 6.34 -4.77 -14.04
C ILE A 96 4.93 -4.19 -14.12
N ASP A 97 3.96 -4.93 -14.67
CA ASP A 97 2.57 -4.47 -14.75
C ASP A 97 1.91 -4.36 -13.37
N GLU A 98 2.13 -5.32 -12.47
CA GLU A 98 1.59 -5.25 -11.11
C GLU A 98 2.16 -4.07 -10.32
N VAL A 99 3.44 -3.74 -10.53
CA VAL A 99 4.06 -2.56 -9.93
C VAL A 99 3.48 -1.27 -10.51
N ARG A 100 3.25 -1.21 -11.83
CA ARG A 100 2.64 -0.04 -12.50
C ARG A 100 1.22 0.21 -12.00
N GLU A 101 0.40 -0.83 -11.92
CA GLU A 101 -0.97 -0.73 -11.39
C GLU A 101 -0.98 -0.21 -9.94
N LYS A 102 -0.09 -0.73 -9.09
CA LYS A 102 0.06 -0.25 -7.70
C LYS A 102 0.67 1.14 -7.58
N ALA A 103 1.37 1.61 -8.61
CA ALA A 103 1.88 2.96 -8.69
C ALA A 103 0.83 3.96 -9.26
N GLY A 104 -0.33 3.47 -9.71
CA GLY A 104 -1.37 4.29 -10.34
C GLY A 104 -1.23 4.44 -11.86
N ASP A 105 -0.27 3.76 -12.47
CA ASP A 105 -0.08 3.71 -13.92
C ASP A 105 -0.87 2.55 -14.55
N PHE A 106 -1.22 2.69 -15.83
CA PHE A 106 -1.82 1.58 -16.58
C PHE A 106 -0.80 0.47 -16.88
N ALA A 107 -1.26 -0.77 -16.79
CA ALA A 107 -0.55 -1.95 -17.26
C ALA A 107 -0.26 -1.83 -18.76
N LEU A 108 0.96 -2.17 -19.17
CA LEU A 108 1.39 -2.15 -20.56
C LEU A 108 0.84 -3.35 -21.33
N ASN A 109 0.45 -4.43 -20.64
CA ASN A 109 -0.13 -5.64 -21.24
C ASN A 109 0.76 -6.26 -22.34
N THR A 110 2.08 -6.16 -22.15
CA THR A 110 3.06 -6.76 -23.06
C THR A 110 3.63 -8.03 -22.43
N GLU A 111 4.07 -8.98 -23.25
CA GLU A 111 4.76 -10.19 -22.74
C GLU A 111 5.99 -9.87 -21.89
N PHE A 112 6.61 -8.71 -22.11
CA PHE A 112 7.72 -8.23 -21.30
C PHE A 112 7.20 -7.75 -19.93
N SER A 113 6.17 -6.92 -19.90
CA SER A 113 5.69 -6.30 -18.66
C SER A 113 4.99 -7.27 -17.70
N GLN A 114 4.44 -8.37 -18.21
CA GLN A 114 3.82 -9.43 -17.40
C GLN A 114 4.84 -10.47 -16.88
N LYS A 115 6.07 -10.48 -17.39
CA LYS A 115 7.10 -11.42 -16.92
C LYS A 115 7.62 -10.99 -15.55
N HIS A 116 7.88 -11.98 -14.70
CA HIS A 116 8.62 -11.79 -13.46
C HIS A 116 10.11 -11.77 -13.78
N TYR A 117 10.73 -10.63 -13.50
CA TYR A 117 12.18 -10.49 -13.56
C TYR A 117 12.73 -10.89 -12.20
N ILE A 118 13.88 -11.56 -12.17
CA ILE A 118 14.60 -11.86 -10.93
C ILE A 118 16.05 -11.53 -11.21
N THR A 119 16.64 -10.71 -10.34
CA THR A 119 18.09 -10.51 -10.38
C THR A 119 18.77 -11.68 -9.67
N LYS A 120 19.74 -12.32 -10.32
CA LYS A 120 20.56 -13.37 -9.70
C LYS A 120 21.63 -12.73 -8.82
N ASN A 121 21.25 -12.21 -7.66
CA ASN A 121 22.17 -11.61 -6.68
C ASN A 121 22.42 -12.48 -5.43
N TYR A 122 21.67 -13.57 -5.25
CA TYR A 122 21.90 -14.55 -4.19
C TYR A 122 22.35 -15.86 -4.83
N GLY A 123 23.64 -16.18 -4.74
CA GLY A 123 24.13 -17.54 -4.90
C GLY A 123 23.77 -18.34 -3.65
N GLU A 124 23.46 -19.63 -3.81
CA GLU A 124 23.33 -20.51 -2.65
C GLU A 124 24.63 -20.49 -1.84
N VAL A 125 24.56 -20.13 -0.56
CA VAL A 125 25.60 -20.54 0.40
C VAL A 125 25.36 -22.02 0.70
N THR A 126 25.60 -22.87 -0.30
CA THR A 126 25.84 -24.30 -0.14
C THR A 126 27.31 -24.55 -0.44
N GLY A 127 28.16 -23.86 0.31
CA GLY A 127 29.57 -24.17 0.47
C GLY A 127 29.80 -24.50 1.93
N GLY A 128 29.65 -25.78 2.28
CA GLY A 128 29.95 -26.26 3.61
C GLY A 128 31.38 -25.89 4.01
N GLY A 129 31.54 -25.40 5.24
CA GLY A 129 32.85 -25.34 5.87
C GLY A 129 33.43 -26.74 5.91
N GLY A 130 34.58 -26.94 5.27
CA GLY A 130 35.31 -28.19 5.21
C GLY A 130 36.72 -27.94 4.72
N GLU A 131 37.66 -28.11 5.62
CA GLU A 131 39.11 -28.02 5.43
C GLU A 131 39.61 -28.92 4.29
N ASN A 132 40.66 -28.49 3.58
CA ASN A 132 41.89 -29.29 3.39
C ASN A 132 42.93 -28.52 2.56
N ASN A 133 44.00 -28.11 3.24
CA ASN A 133 45.30 -27.88 2.62
C ASN A 133 45.92 -29.26 2.29
N GLY A 134 46.32 -29.45 1.05
CA GLY A 134 47.18 -30.52 0.56
C GLY A 134 48.05 -29.99 -0.57
#